data_AF-A0A4S4DA95-F1
#
_entry.id   AF-A0A4S4DA95-F1
#
_cell.length_a   1.000
_cell.length_b   1.000
_cell.length_c   1.000
_cell.angle_alpha   90.00
_cell.angle_beta   90.00
_cell.angle_gamma   90.00
#
_symmetry.space_group_name_H-M   'P 1'
#
loop_
_entity.id
_entity.type
_entity.pdbx_description
1 polymer ?
#
loop_
_entity_poly.entity_id
_entity_poly.type
_entity_poly.pdbx_seq_one_letter_code
_entity_poly.pdbx_strand_id
1 'polypeptide(L)'
;MQYDLYGNLFGLLATHPVTPFVSLHHLDVVEPIFHNVTQVEAMEHLKIPMKLDSAGLMQQSICYDRVKKWIVSESWGFAVQVFQGVLSPREMEMPSRMFLNWYRRADYTAYAFNTRPISRNPCQKPFVFFSAEKLLQDHELEQKKHGGGCGCRGKNYRRSGVPVEPCPFLASWFLLLP
;
A
#
# COMPACT_ATOMS: atom_id res chain seq x y z
N MET A 1 -12.91 -11.26 8.30
CA MET A 1 -13.75 -10.39 7.45
C MET A 1 -13.97 -11.10 6.14
N GLN A 2 -15.18 -11.03 5.59
CA GLN A 2 -15.49 -11.57 4.28
C GLN A 2 -16.07 -10.42 3.46
N TYR A 3 -15.34 -9.94 2.44
CA TYR A 3 -15.74 -8.79 1.63
C TYR A 3 -15.87 -9.17 0.16
N ASP A 4 -17.03 -8.91 -0.41
CA ASP A 4 -17.32 -9.16 -1.82
C ASP A 4 -17.01 -7.90 -2.64
N LEU A 5 -15.75 -7.80 -3.08
CA LEU A 5 -15.22 -6.65 -3.79
C LEU A 5 -14.65 -7.06 -5.15
N TYR A 6 -14.69 -6.15 -6.11
CA TYR A 6 -14.09 -6.31 -7.44
C TYR A 6 -12.98 -5.29 -7.68
N GLY A 7 -12.07 -5.62 -8.60
CA GLY A 7 -11.03 -4.70 -9.05
C GLY A 7 -9.85 -4.61 -8.09
N ASN A 8 -9.35 -3.40 -7.87
CA ASN A 8 -8.09 -3.17 -7.17
C ASN A 8 -8.25 -3.09 -5.64
N LEU A 9 -7.77 -4.13 -4.95
CA LEU A 9 -7.85 -4.23 -3.48
C LEU A 9 -6.76 -3.45 -2.73
N PHE A 10 -5.82 -2.79 -3.41
CA PHE A 10 -4.67 -2.15 -2.78
C PHE A 10 -5.06 -1.23 -1.63
N GLY A 11 -6.07 -0.38 -1.84
CA GLY A 11 -6.53 0.57 -0.82
C GLY A 11 -7.11 -0.08 0.43
N LEU A 12 -7.65 -1.30 0.33
CA LEU A 12 -8.14 -2.08 1.46
C LEU A 12 -7.00 -2.78 2.18
N LEU A 13 -6.13 -3.46 1.43
CA LEU A 13 -5.05 -4.28 1.99
C LEU A 13 -3.95 -3.41 2.60
N ALA A 14 -3.66 -2.24 2.03
CA ALA A 14 -2.61 -1.36 2.52
C ALA A 14 -3.05 -0.46 3.71
N THR A 15 -4.34 -0.46 4.03
CA THR A 15 -4.94 0.33 5.11
C THR A 15 -5.65 -0.59 6.12
N HIS A 16 -5.36 -1.89 6.08
CA HIS A 16 -6.13 -2.86 6.84
C HIS A 16 -6.02 -2.58 8.35
N PRO A 17 -7.16 -2.33 9.04
CA PRO A 17 -7.18 -1.99 10.45
C PRO A 17 -6.88 -3.23 11.32
N VAL A 18 -6.71 -2.97 12.62
CA VAL A 18 -6.33 -3.80 13.78
C VAL A 18 -6.79 -5.28 13.79
N THR A 19 -7.80 -5.68 13.01
CA THR A 19 -8.19 -7.08 12.90
C THR A 19 -7.26 -7.85 11.97
N PRO A 20 -6.79 -9.05 12.34
CA PRO A 20 -5.90 -9.84 11.49
C PRO A 20 -6.57 -10.20 10.17
N PHE A 21 -5.77 -10.28 9.11
CA PHE A 21 -6.19 -10.75 7.80
C PHE A 21 -6.62 -12.22 7.90
N VAL A 22 -7.92 -12.49 7.75
CA VAL A 22 -8.48 -13.84 7.97
C VAL A 22 -8.58 -14.64 6.66
N SER A 23 -9.17 -14.06 5.62
CA SER A 23 -9.36 -14.75 4.34
C SER A 23 -9.63 -13.78 3.20
N LEU A 24 -9.15 -14.15 2.00
CA LEU A 24 -9.58 -13.62 0.71
C LEU A 24 -10.25 -14.76 -0.06
N HIS A 25 -11.57 -14.69 -0.19
CA HIS A 25 -12.35 -15.53 -1.09
C HIS A 25 -12.66 -14.68 -2.33
N HIS A 26 -12.69 -15.29 -3.53
CA HIS A 26 -12.78 -14.60 -4.83
C HIS A 26 -11.50 -13.91 -5.35
N LEU A 27 -10.33 -14.55 -5.15
CA LEU A 27 -9.09 -14.07 -5.77
C LEU A 27 -9.12 -14.06 -7.31
N ASP A 28 -10.06 -14.79 -7.93
CA ASP A 28 -10.26 -14.88 -9.38
C ASP A 28 -10.96 -13.65 -9.98
N VAL A 29 -11.66 -12.86 -9.17
CA VAL A 29 -12.43 -11.69 -9.66
C VAL A 29 -11.80 -10.34 -9.32
N VAL A 30 -10.67 -10.37 -8.61
CA VAL A 30 -9.92 -9.19 -8.20
C VAL A 30 -8.63 -9.06 -9.02
N GLU A 31 -8.13 -7.83 -9.11
CA GLU A 31 -6.82 -7.60 -9.72
C GLU A 31 -5.72 -8.23 -8.85
N PRO A 32 -4.62 -8.71 -9.44
CA PRO A 32 -3.46 -9.16 -8.68
C PRO A 32 -3.01 -8.07 -7.69
N ILE A 33 -2.76 -8.47 -6.43
CA ILE A 33 -2.37 -7.56 -5.36
C ILE A 33 -1.00 -6.90 -5.59
N PHE A 34 -0.17 -7.53 -6.43
CA PHE A 34 1.12 -7.03 -6.88
C PHE A 34 1.06 -6.72 -8.37
N HIS A 35 1.76 -5.67 -8.80
CA HIS A 35 1.83 -5.31 -10.22
C HIS A 35 2.60 -6.36 -11.03
N ASN A 36 2.26 -6.50 -12.31
CA ASN A 36 2.97 -7.31 -13.30
C ASN A 36 3.12 -8.81 -12.98
N VAL A 37 2.29 -9.34 -12.08
CA VAL A 37 2.26 -10.77 -11.76
C VAL A 37 0.83 -11.30 -11.85
N THR A 38 0.69 -12.60 -12.06
CA THR A 38 -0.61 -13.28 -12.00
C THR A 38 -1.13 -13.36 -10.57
N GLN A 39 -2.42 -13.66 -10.38
CA GLN A 39 -2.99 -13.83 -9.05
C GLN A 39 -2.30 -14.94 -8.25
N VAL A 40 -1.91 -16.04 -8.91
CA VAL A 40 -1.23 -17.17 -8.27
C VAL A 40 0.17 -16.78 -7.81
N GLU A 41 0.96 -16.15 -8.68
CA GLU A 41 2.30 -15.64 -8.35
C GLU A 41 2.24 -14.60 -7.24
N ALA A 42 1.21 -13.74 -7.25
CA ALA A 42 0.99 -12.76 -6.20
C ALA A 42 0.77 -13.42 -4.83
N MET A 43 0.04 -14.53 -4.79
CA MET A 43 -0.13 -15.31 -3.55
C MET A 43 1.15 -16.02 -3.14
N GLU A 44 1.96 -16.50 -4.10
CA GLU A 44 3.28 -17.07 -3.79
C GLU A 44 4.21 -16.05 -3.16
N HIS A 45 4.22 -14.81 -3.67
CA HIS A 45 4.97 -13.71 -3.06
C HIS A 45 4.48 -13.41 -1.64
N LEU A 46 3.16 -13.42 -1.42
CA LEU A 46 2.57 -13.16 -0.09
C LEU A 46 2.88 -14.26 0.93
N LYS A 47 3.17 -15.50 0.49
CA LYS A 47 3.58 -16.59 1.39
C LYS A 47 4.89 -16.30 2.13
N ILE A 48 5.77 -15.48 1.58
CA ILE A 48 7.07 -15.17 2.19
C ILE A 48 6.87 -14.42 3.52
N PRO A 49 6.28 -13.21 3.53
CA PRO A 49 6.03 -12.50 4.78
C PRO A 49 5.03 -13.21 5.69
N MET A 50 4.06 -13.95 5.13
CA MET A 50 3.12 -14.75 5.91
C MET A 50 3.81 -15.85 6.74
N LYS A 51 4.93 -16.41 6.25
CA LYS A 51 5.73 -17.38 7.02
C LYS A 51 6.54 -16.73 8.14
N LEU A 52 6.90 -15.46 7.99
CA LEU A 52 7.68 -14.73 8.98
C LEU A 52 6.80 -14.24 10.13
N ASP A 53 5.69 -13.60 9.80
CA ASP A 53 4.68 -13.17 10.77
C ASP A 53 3.30 -13.15 10.10
N SER A 54 2.55 -14.22 10.31
CA SER A 54 1.18 -14.34 9.81
C SER A 54 0.19 -13.45 10.57
N ALA A 55 0.48 -13.12 11.84
CA ALA A 55 -0.41 -12.31 12.67
C ALA A 55 -0.34 -10.83 12.27
N GLY A 56 0.85 -10.37 11.87
CA GLY A 56 1.09 -9.01 11.37
C GLY A 56 0.79 -8.82 9.88
N LEU A 57 0.47 -9.86 9.11
CA LEU A 57 0.30 -9.73 7.66
C LEU A 57 -0.76 -8.68 7.29
N MET A 58 -0.38 -7.73 6.43
CA MET A 58 -1.18 -6.57 6.00
C MET A 58 -1.58 -5.61 7.13
N GLN A 59 -1.02 -5.76 8.33
CA GLN A 59 -1.27 -4.83 9.41
C GLN A 59 -0.63 -3.48 9.10
N GLN A 60 -1.44 -2.42 9.20
CA GLN A 60 -0.99 -1.05 8.95
C GLN A 60 -0.29 -0.46 10.17
N SER A 61 0.85 0.19 9.94
CA SER A 61 1.51 1.10 10.88
C SER A 61 1.72 2.46 10.20
N ILE A 62 1.57 3.56 10.95
CA ILE A 62 1.59 4.92 10.41
C ILE A 62 2.58 5.78 11.21
N CYS A 63 3.46 6.48 10.49
CA CYS A 63 4.45 7.39 11.05
C CYS A 63 4.36 8.77 10.42
N TYR A 64 4.58 9.79 11.25
CA TYR A 64 4.45 11.18 10.88
C TYR A 64 5.79 11.91 11.03
N ASP A 65 6.36 12.36 9.91
CA ASP A 65 7.49 13.28 9.92
C ASP A 65 6.95 14.72 9.92
N ARG A 66 6.98 15.36 11.10
CA ARG A 66 6.47 16.74 11.28
C ARG A 66 7.31 17.78 10.55
N VAL A 67 8.61 17.54 10.38
CA VAL A 67 9.55 18.50 9.78
C VAL A 67 9.35 18.54 8.26
N LYS A 68 9.30 17.37 7.63
CA LYS A 68 9.10 17.25 6.17
C LYS A 68 7.63 17.30 5.77
N LYS A 69 6.71 17.22 6.75
CA LYS A 69 5.27 17.07 6.54
C LYS A 69 4.97 15.86 5.67
N TRP A 70 5.54 14.71 6.02
CA TRP A 70 5.34 13.45 5.32
C TRP A 70 4.67 12.45 6.25
N ILE A 71 3.95 11.51 5.64
CA ILE A 71 3.33 10.39 6.34
C ILE A 71 3.80 9.12 5.66
N VAL A 72 4.33 8.20 6.44
CA VAL A 72 4.74 6.88 5.99
C VAL A 72 3.76 5.88 6.57
N SER A 73 3.10 5.13 5.71
CA SER A 73 2.18 4.06 6.08
C SER A 73 2.73 2.75 5.57
N GLU A 74 3.10 1.86 6.46
CA GLU A 74 3.58 0.52 6.13
C GLU A 74 2.49 -0.50 6.42
N SER A 75 2.19 -1.33 5.43
CA SER A 75 1.37 -2.53 5.56
C SER A 75 2.30 -3.73 5.51
N TRP A 76 2.49 -4.39 6.65
CA TRP A 76 3.49 -5.43 6.80
C TRP A 76 3.33 -6.55 5.76
N GLY A 77 4.44 -6.93 5.12
CA GLY A 77 4.46 -7.96 4.09
C GLY A 77 3.77 -7.61 2.78
N PHE A 78 3.28 -6.37 2.62
CA PHE A 78 2.55 -5.96 1.42
C PHE A 78 3.13 -4.72 0.75
N ALA A 79 2.99 -3.55 1.38
CA ALA A 79 3.39 -2.30 0.76
C ALA A 79 3.67 -1.16 1.75
N VAL A 80 4.57 -0.27 1.36
CA VAL A 80 4.86 1.01 2.03
C VAL A 80 4.34 2.15 1.16
N GLN A 81 3.55 3.04 1.76
CA GLN A 81 3.00 4.23 1.14
C GLN A 81 3.62 5.48 1.77
N VAL A 82 4.17 6.38 0.95
CA VAL A 82 4.69 7.68 1.40
C VAL A 82 3.80 8.79 0.86
N PHE A 83 3.10 9.48 1.75
CA PHE A 83 2.24 10.62 1.44
C PHE A 83 2.99 11.93 1.70
N GLN A 84 2.86 12.88 0.78
CA GLN A 84 3.27 14.27 1.00
C GLN A 84 2.08 15.05 1.57
N GLY A 85 2.30 15.76 2.67
CA GLY A 85 1.29 16.57 3.34
C GLY A 85 0.88 16.01 4.71
N VAL A 86 -0.25 16.50 5.19
CA VAL A 86 -0.78 16.16 6.51
C VAL A 86 -2.19 15.61 6.33
N LEU A 87 -2.39 14.37 6.73
CA LEU A 87 -3.65 13.66 6.82
C LEU A 87 -3.84 13.25 8.28
N SER A 88 -5.09 13.22 8.74
CA SER A 88 -5.38 12.74 10.09
C SER A 88 -5.21 11.22 10.19
N PRO A 89 -4.94 10.65 11.38
CA PRO A 89 -4.94 9.20 11.59
C PRO A 89 -6.22 8.53 11.08
N ARG A 90 -7.38 9.18 11.33
CA ARG A 90 -8.68 8.73 10.82
C ARG A 90 -8.74 8.66 9.29
N GLU A 91 -8.11 9.59 8.59
CA GLU A 91 -8.03 9.54 7.12
C GLU A 91 -7.05 8.48 6.63
N MET A 92 -5.98 8.23 7.38
CA MET A 92 -4.98 7.22 7.04
C MET A 92 -5.48 5.78 7.27
N GLU A 93 -6.40 5.60 8.23
CA GLU A 93 -7.11 4.35 8.53
C GLU A 93 -8.33 4.12 7.63
N MET A 94 -8.75 5.12 6.85
CA MET A 94 -9.82 4.96 5.86
C MET A 94 -9.25 4.40 4.55
N PRO A 95 -9.67 3.21 4.10
CA PRO A 95 -9.17 2.63 2.86
C PRO A 95 -9.49 3.52 1.66
N SER A 96 -8.51 3.66 0.78
CA SER A 96 -8.68 4.37 -0.49
C SER A 96 -9.65 3.61 -1.38
N ARG A 97 -10.65 4.31 -1.95
CA ARG A 97 -11.68 3.71 -2.81
C ARG A 97 -11.13 3.33 -4.21
N MET A 98 -10.36 2.24 -4.24
CA MET A 98 -9.73 1.62 -5.43
C MET A 98 -10.51 0.41 -5.96
N PHE A 99 -11.37 -0.16 -5.13
CA PHE A 99 -12.20 -1.32 -5.44
C PHE A 99 -13.64 -0.89 -5.75
N LEU A 100 -14.37 -1.82 -6.36
CA LEU A 100 -15.80 -1.72 -6.69
C LEU A 100 -16.59 -2.67 -5.78
N ASN A 101 -17.87 -2.37 -5.60
CA ASN A 101 -18.80 -3.28 -4.92
C ASN A 101 -19.13 -4.49 -5.80
N TRP A 102 -19.88 -5.45 -5.23
CA TRP A 102 -20.34 -6.66 -5.94
C TRP A 102 -21.12 -6.36 -7.24
N TYR A 103 -21.82 -5.23 -7.30
CA TYR A 103 -22.53 -4.77 -8.50
C TYR A 103 -21.63 -4.03 -9.51
N ARG A 104 -20.30 -4.05 -9.31
CA ARG A 104 -19.29 -3.36 -10.12
C ARG A 104 -19.49 -1.85 -10.20
N ARG A 105 -19.98 -1.24 -9.12
CA ARG A 105 -20.16 0.22 -8.99
C ARG A 105 -19.22 0.80 -7.94
N ALA A 106 -18.80 2.04 -8.17
CA ALA A 106 -17.93 2.81 -7.27
C ALA A 106 -18.72 3.55 -6.17
N ASP A 107 -19.86 3.00 -5.74
CA ASP A 107 -20.76 3.64 -4.77
C ASP A 107 -20.21 3.50 -3.35
N TYR A 108 -19.94 4.62 -2.67
CA TYR A 108 -19.32 4.63 -1.34
C TYR A 108 -20.26 4.17 -0.22
N THR A 109 -21.57 4.14 -0.45
CA THR A 109 -22.59 3.69 0.50
C THR A 109 -22.81 2.18 0.48
N ALA A 110 -22.18 1.48 -0.46
CA ALA A 110 -22.38 0.04 -0.66
C ALA A 110 -21.41 -0.84 0.16
N TYR A 111 -20.64 -0.25 1.07
CA TYR A 111 -19.65 -0.94 1.91
C TYR A 111 -20.01 -0.83 3.38
N ALA A 112 -19.68 -1.85 4.17
CA ALA A 112 -19.88 -1.84 5.63
C ALA A 112 -18.89 -0.95 6.39
N PHE A 113 -18.01 -0.24 5.68
CA PHE A 113 -16.94 0.58 6.23
C PHE A 113 -16.77 1.87 5.42
N ASN A 114 -16.19 2.89 6.06
CA ASN A 114 -15.95 4.18 5.42
C ASN A 114 -14.75 4.09 4.47
N THR A 115 -14.91 4.60 3.26
CA THR A 115 -13.84 4.71 2.27
C THR A 115 -13.51 6.17 2.01
N ARG A 116 -12.24 6.49 1.74
CA ARG A 116 -11.83 7.82 1.30
C ARG A 116 -11.72 7.91 -0.22
N PRO A 117 -12.02 9.07 -0.83
CA PRO A 117 -11.83 9.27 -2.26
C PRO A 117 -10.33 9.27 -2.61
N ILE A 118 -10.00 8.79 -3.81
CA ILE A 118 -8.66 8.92 -4.37
C ILE A 118 -8.51 10.32 -4.95
N SER A 119 -7.44 11.02 -4.58
CA SER A 119 -7.16 12.33 -5.20
C SER A 119 -6.81 12.17 -6.67
N ARG A 120 -7.41 13.02 -7.52
CA ARG A 120 -7.06 13.12 -8.94
C ARG A 120 -5.77 13.92 -9.17
N ASN A 121 -5.30 14.64 -8.15
CA ASN A 121 -4.07 15.43 -8.25
C ASN A 121 -2.86 14.48 -8.16
N PRO A 122 -2.00 14.40 -9.19
CA PRO A 122 -0.82 13.53 -9.17
C PRO A 122 0.13 13.82 -8.01
N CYS A 123 0.19 15.07 -7.53
CA CYS A 123 1.03 15.46 -6.41
C CYS A 123 0.50 15.00 -5.04
N GLN A 124 -0.78 14.64 -4.95
CA GLN A 124 -1.39 14.08 -3.74
C GLN A 124 -1.42 12.54 -3.77
N LYS A 125 -0.93 11.93 -4.85
CA LYS A 125 -0.81 10.47 -4.96
C LYS A 125 0.37 10.00 -4.11
N PRO A 126 0.20 8.99 -3.24
CA PRO A 126 1.32 8.44 -2.49
C PRO A 126 2.33 7.74 -3.39
N PHE A 127 3.59 7.75 -2.98
CA PHE A 127 4.60 6.84 -3.52
C PHE A 127 4.37 5.47 -2.89
N VAL A 128 4.31 4.42 -3.72
CA VAL A 128 4.03 3.05 -3.29
C VAL A 128 5.26 2.19 -3.57
N PHE A 129 5.67 1.41 -2.57
CA PHE A 129 6.72 0.41 -2.66
C PHE A 129 6.16 -0.93 -2.18
N PHE A 130 6.31 -2.00 -2.94
CA PHE A 130 5.81 -3.32 -2.56
C PHE A 130 6.89 -4.13 -1.83
N SER A 131 6.49 -4.90 -0.82
CA SER A 131 7.39 -5.69 0.03
C SER A 131 7.85 -7.02 -0.57
N ALA A 132 7.63 -7.27 -1.86
CA ALA A 132 8.11 -8.48 -2.52
C ALA A 132 9.52 -8.24 -3.09
N GLU A 133 10.48 -8.98 -2.55
CA GLU A 133 11.91 -9.02 -2.90
C GLU A 133 12.20 -9.02 -4.41
N LYS A 134 11.27 -9.52 -5.23
CA LYS A 134 11.37 -9.62 -6.69
C LYS A 134 10.89 -8.38 -7.47
N LEU A 135 9.99 -7.56 -6.91
CA LEU A 135 9.39 -6.39 -7.58
C LEU A 135 10.19 -5.10 -7.39
N LEU A 136 11.11 -5.08 -6.43
CA LEU A 136 12.03 -3.96 -6.23
C LEU A 136 12.96 -3.78 -7.44
N GLN A 137 13.30 -4.85 -8.17
CA GLN A 137 14.07 -4.75 -9.42
C GLN A 137 13.26 -4.17 -10.59
N ASP A 138 11.96 -4.50 -10.70
CA ASP A 138 11.16 -4.15 -11.89
C ASP A 138 10.63 -2.70 -11.85
N HIS A 139 10.36 -2.17 -10.65
CA HIS A 139 9.90 -0.79 -10.49
C HIS A 139 10.99 0.27 -10.77
N GLU A 140 12.28 -0.09 -10.67
CA GLU A 140 13.40 0.78 -11.11
C GLU A 140 13.43 0.97 -12.64
N LEU A 141 12.79 0.08 -13.42
CA LEU A 141 12.75 0.14 -14.89
C LEU A 141 11.55 0.92 -15.44
N GLU A 142 10.38 0.86 -14.78
CA GLU A 142 9.16 1.57 -15.21
C GLU A 142 9.20 3.08 -14.88
N GLN A 143 9.82 3.49 -13.77
CA GLN A 143 9.97 4.92 -13.44
C GLN A 143 10.86 5.69 -14.44
N LYS A 144 11.71 5.01 -15.21
CA LYS A 144 12.50 5.65 -16.28
C LYS A 144 11.68 5.99 -17.53
N LYS A 145 10.47 5.44 -17.71
CA LYS A 145 9.69 5.61 -18.95
C LYS A 145 8.62 6.70 -18.90
N HIS A 146 8.12 7.08 -17.72
CA HIS A 146 7.04 8.07 -17.59
C HIS A 146 7.53 9.45 -17.10
N GLY A 147 8.50 10.01 -17.82
CA GLY A 147 8.82 11.44 -17.77
C GLY A 147 7.74 12.26 -18.47
N GLY A 148 6.59 12.45 -17.80
CA GLY A 148 5.48 13.28 -18.26
C GLY A 148 4.85 14.00 -17.07
N GLY A 149 5.03 15.32 -17.00
CA GLY A 149 4.98 16.11 -15.78
C GLY A 149 3.60 16.34 -15.13
N CYS A 150 3.64 16.38 -13.80
CA CYS A 150 3.13 17.52 -13.02
C CYS A 150 4.32 18.07 -12.23
N GLY A 151 4.55 19.38 -12.29
CA GLY A 151 5.68 20.06 -11.66
C GLY A 151 5.65 20.08 -10.14
N CYS A 152 5.59 18.92 -9.50
CA CYS A 152 6.07 18.77 -8.14
C CYS A 152 7.58 18.54 -8.27
N ARG A 153 8.40 19.46 -7.73
CA ARG A 153 9.87 19.42 -7.79
C ARG A 153 10.38 18.09 -7.21
N GLY A 154 10.44 17.07 -8.05
CA GLY A 154 11.09 15.80 -7.81
C GLY A 154 12.57 16.07 -7.78
N LYS A 155 13.11 16.33 -6.60
CA LYS A 155 14.52 16.09 -6.37
C LYS A 155 14.72 14.60 -6.64
N ASN A 156 15.58 14.25 -7.60
CA ASN A 156 16.04 12.90 -7.87
C ASN A 156 16.19 12.13 -6.55
N TYR A 157 15.26 11.22 -6.25
CA TYR A 157 15.34 10.38 -5.05
C TYR A 157 16.29 9.22 -5.39
N ARG A 158 17.57 9.57 -5.53
CA ARG A 158 18.66 8.65 -5.77
C ARG A 158 18.89 7.89 -4.47
N ARG A 159 18.28 6.70 -4.27
CA ARG A 159 18.47 5.78 -3.11
C ARG A 159 19.00 6.50 -1.87
N SER A 160 18.35 7.59 -1.48
CA SER A 160 18.83 8.42 -0.38
C SER A 160 18.02 7.93 0.79
N GLY A 161 18.64 7.08 1.63
CA GLY A 161 18.04 6.62 2.88
C GLY A 161 17.27 7.78 3.49
N VAL A 162 15.94 7.71 3.44
CA VAL A 162 15.12 8.67 4.15
C VAL A 162 15.45 8.37 5.61
N PRO A 163 15.93 9.32 6.41
CA PRO A 163 15.84 9.19 7.84
C PRO A 163 14.36 9.39 8.14
N VAL A 164 13.61 8.30 8.00
CA VAL A 164 12.35 8.09 8.70
C VAL A 164 12.80 7.64 10.08
N GLU A 165 12.43 8.37 11.13
CA GLU A 165 12.47 7.74 12.45
C GLU A 165 11.68 6.42 12.31
N PRO A 166 12.27 5.29 12.71
CA PRO A 166 11.71 4.01 12.35
C PRO A 166 10.31 3.92 12.94
N CYS A 167 9.33 3.65 12.08
CA CYS A 167 8.10 3.04 12.57
C CYS A 167 8.51 1.83 13.41
N PRO A 168 7.81 1.54 14.53
CA PRO A 168 8.13 0.39 15.35
C PRO A 168 8.29 -0.92 14.55
N PHE A 169 7.60 -1.05 13.41
CA PHE A 169 7.71 -2.17 12.47
C PHE A 169 8.85 -2.02 11.42
N LEU A 170 9.16 -0.81 10.96
CA LEU A 170 10.33 -0.52 10.09
C LEU A 170 11.68 -0.78 10.79
N ALA A 171 11.73 -0.68 12.12
CA ALA A 171 12.95 -1.00 12.89
C ALA A 171 13.37 -2.46 12.71
N SER A 172 12.42 -3.38 12.52
CA SER A 172 12.72 -4.81 12.32
C SER A 172 13.34 -5.07 10.94
N TRP A 173 12.95 -4.31 9.92
CA TRP A 173 13.55 -4.39 8.57
C TRP A 173 15.01 -3.95 8.52
N PHE A 174 15.38 -2.86 9.21
CA PHE A 174 16.77 -2.38 9.23
C PHE A 174 17.71 -3.25 10.07
N LEU A 175 17.20 -4.06 11.00
CA LEU A 175 17.98 -4.96 11.84
C LEU A 175 18.14 -6.38 11.27
N LEU A 176 17.41 -6.71 10.19
CA LEU A 176 17.42 -8.04 9.56
C LEU A 176 18.10 -8.09 8.18
N LEU A 177 18.63 -6.95 7.70
CA LEU A 177 19.57 -6.92 6.58
C LEU A 177 21.00 -7.06 7.15
N PRO A 178 21.80 -8.05 6.72
CA PRO A 178 23.23 -8.11 7.06
C PRO A 178 24.02 -6.95 6.44
#